data_AF-A0A2A7B592-F1
#
_entry.id   AF-A0A2A7B592-F1
#
_cell.length_a   1.000
_cell.length_b   1.000
_cell.length_c   1.000
_cell.angle_alpha   90.00
_cell.angle_beta   90.00
_cell.angle_gamma   90.00
#
_symmetry.space_group_name_H-M   'P 1'
#
loop_
_entity.id
_entity.type
_entity.pdbx_description
1 polymer ?
#
loop_
_entity_poly.entity_id
_entity_poly.type
_entity_poly.pdbx_seq_one_letter_code
_entity_poly.pdbx_strand_id
1 'polypeptide(L)'
;MEKSNKKKFQLTAQESLEIERLNYICKSYRSFISILARAYSEAPSEQLKAMIEENQKLYQTTYIELSLAQNELFASLIGAVPPDMRYEFDFDRMEVTCTW
;
A
#
# COMPACT_ATOMS: atom_id res chain seq x y z
N MET A 1 -1.45 -30.00 -8.97
CA MET A 1 -1.55 -28.57 -9.37
C MET A 1 -2.87 -28.06 -8.84
N GLU A 2 -2.87 -27.39 -7.70
CA GLU A 2 -4.08 -26.72 -7.20
C GLU A 2 -4.48 -25.63 -8.18
N LYS A 3 -5.75 -25.65 -8.61
CA LYS A 3 -6.32 -24.60 -9.44
C LYS A 3 -6.49 -23.38 -8.55
N SER A 4 -5.58 -22.42 -8.69
CA SER A 4 -5.78 -21.07 -8.15
C SER A 4 -7.03 -20.48 -8.81
N ASN A 5 -8.01 -20.10 -7.99
CA ASN A 5 -9.15 -19.30 -8.38
C ASN A 5 -8.68 -17.87 -8.59
N LYS A 6 -8.97 -17.33 -9.77
CA LYS A 6 -8.69 -15.94 -10.11
C LYS A 6 -10.01 -15.22 -10.34
N LYS A 7 -10.27 -14.16 -9.59
CA LYS A 7 -11.48 -13.33 -9.74
C LYS A 7 -11.09 -11.87 -9.85
N LYS A 8 -11.78 -11.17 -10.75
CA LYS A 8 -11.60 -9.75 -10.98
C LYS A 8 -12.83 -9.01 -10.50
N PHE A 9 -12.61 -7.89 -9.82
CA PHE A 9 -13.66 -7.00 -9.32
C PHE A 9 -13.47 -5.63 -9.93
N GLN A 10 -14.59 -5.04 -10.34
CA GLN A 10 -14.65 -3.65 -10.74
C GLN A 10 -14.90 -2.80 -9.50
N LEU A 11 -14.14 -1.72 -9.38
CA LEU A 11 -14.20 -0.78 -8.27
C LEU A 11 -14.99 0.45 -8.68
N THR A 12 -15.62 1.09 -7.70
CA THR A 12 -16.11 2.45 -7.88
C THR A 12 -14.92 3.41 -7.98
N ALA A 13 -15.16 4.58 -8.60
CA ALA A 13 -14.15 5.63 -8.67
C ALA A 13 -13.65 6.06 -7.28
N GLN A 14 -14.54 6.06 -6.28
CA GLN A 14 -14.20 6.44 -4.92
C GLN A 14 -13.26 5.41 -4.27
N GLU A 15 -13.59 4.12 -4.35
CA GLU A 15 -12.75 3.04 -3.81
C GLU A 15 -11.38 3.01 -4.49
N SER A 16 -11.36 3.11 -5.83
CA SER A 16 -10.10 3.10 -6.58
C SER A 16 -9.22 4.29 -6.20
N LEU A 17 -9.78 5.50 -6.16
CA LEU A 17 -9.04 6.72 -5.85
C LEU A 17 -8.49 6.72 -4.42
N GLU A 18 -9.26 6.24 -3.46
CA GLU A 18 -8.83 6.16 -2.06
C GLU A 18 -7.62 5.26 -1.89
N ILE A 19 -7.69 4.03 -2.41
CA ILE A 19 -6.59 3.05 -2.35
C ILE A 19 -5.38 3.55 -3.14
N GLU A 20 -5.60 4.09 -4.34
CA GLU A 20 -4.54 4.61 -5.19
C GLU A 20 -3.77 5.73 -4.50
N ARG A 21 -4.48 6.71 -3.92
CA ARG A 21 -3.87 7.85 -3.21
C ARG A 21 -3.02 7.36 -2.05
N LEU A 22 -3.56 6.50 -1.20
CA LEU A 22 -2.83 5.96 -0.04
C LEU A 22 -1.60 5.15 -0.48
N ASN A 23 -1.73 4.34 -1.53
CA ASN A 23 -0.62 3.57 -2.10
C ASN A 23 0.51 4.47 -2.62
N TYR A 24 0.20 5.56 -3.34
CA TYR A 24 1.21 6.50 -3.80
C TYR A 24 1.87 7.28 -2.65
N ILE A 25 1.10 7.69 -1.64
CA ILE A 25 1.66 8.34 -0.44
C ILE A 25 2.63 7.39 0.27
N CYS A 26 2.25 6.13 0.51
CA CYS A 26 3.15 5.12 1.07
C CYS A 26 4.43 4.93 0.25
N LYS A 27 4.31 4.81 -1.09
CA LYS A 27 5.47 4.70 -1.99
C LYS A 27 6.36 5.93 -1.92
N SER A 28 5.77 7.12 -1.82
CA SER A 28 6.50 8.39 -1.69
C SER A 28 7.33 8.42 -0.41
N TYR A 29 6.72 8.16 0.76
CA TYR A 29 7.46 8.11 2.02
C TYR A 29 8.56 7.05 2.01
N ARG A 30 8.29 5.85 1.50
CA ARG A 30 9.31 4.79 1.39
C ARG A 30 10.50 5.22 0.54
N SER A 31 10.23 5.89 -0.59
CA SER A 31 11.28 6.39 -1.49
C SER A 31 12.08 7.50 -0.84
N PHE A 32 11.40 8.43 -0.15
CA PHE A 32 12.05 9.53 0.53
C PHE A 32 12.92 9.08 1.71
N ILE A 33 12.44 8.14 2.53
CA ILE A 33 13.24 7.49 3.58
C ILE A 33 14.50 6.86 2.99
N SER A 34 14.40 6.20 1.83
CA SER A 34 15.55 5.58 1.17
C SER A 34 16.60 6.61 0.72
N ILE A 35 16.15 7.76 0.21
CA ILE A 35 17.02 8.89 -0.15
C ILE A 35 17.70 9.46 1.10
N LEU A 36 16.94 9.68 2.17
CA LEU A 36 17.47 10.19 3.44
C LEU A 36 18.47 9.22 4.08
N ALA A 37 18.19 7.91 4.05
CA ALA A 37 19.08 6.89 4.58
C ALA A 37 20.41 6.84 3.81
N ARG A 38 20.36 6.98 2.47
CA ARG A 38 21.57 7.11 1.66
C ARG A 38 22.36 8.37 2.05
N ALA A 39 21.71 9.53 2.11
CA ALA A 39 22.37 10.76 2.52
C ALA A 39 22.99 10.65 3.92
N TYR A 40 22.29 10.02 4.87
CA TYR A 40 22.80 9.76 6.21
C TYR A 40 24.02 8.83 6.20
N SER A 41 24.04 7.81 5.33
CA SER A 41 25.20 6.91 5.21
C SER A 41 26.46 7.61 4.66
N GLU A 42 26.27 8.62 3.81
CA GLU A 42 27.36 9.41 3.21
C GLU A 42 27.85 10.52 4.16
N ALA A 43 26.93 11.17 4.89
CA ALA A 43 27.22 12.25 5.83
C ALA A 43 26.24 12.23 7.03
N PRO A 44 26.56 11.46 8.09
CA PRO A 44 25.67 11.34 9.25
C PRO A 44 25.42 12.69 9.95
N SER A 45 24.16 12.99 10.25
CA SER A 45 23.78 14.16 11.06
C SER A 45 22.50 13.92 11.85
N GLU A 46 22.36 14.60 13.00
CA GLU A 46 21.14 14.53 13.82
C GLU A 46 19.90 15.04 13.06
N GLN A 47 20.08 16.02 12.18
CA GLN A 47 18.99 16.51 11.33
C GLN A 47 18.47 15.41 10.38
N LEU A 48 19.36 14.71 9.69
CA LEU A 48 18.97 13.62 8.78
C LEU A 48 18.32 12.47 9.54
N LYS A 49 18.85 12.12 10.72
CA LYS A 49 18.25 11.13 11.60
C LYS A 49 16.82 11.50 11.99
N ALA A 50 16.59 12.74 12.43
CA ALA A 50 15.26 13.23 12.79
C ALA A 50 14.29 13.17 11.60
N MET A 51 14.74 13.56 10.39
CA MET A 51 13.93 13.47 9.18
C MET A 51 13.56 12.02 8.82
N ILE A 52 14.49 11.07 8.98
CA ILE A 52 14.21 9.64 8.76
C ILE A 52 13.14 9.15 9.74
N GLU A 53 13.29 9.46 11.03
CA GLU A 53 12.34 9.04 12.07
C GLU A 53 10.95 9.64 11.87
N GLU A 54 10.86 10.92 11.48
CA GLU A 54 9.60 11.57 11.16
C GLU A 54 8.90 10.90 9.97
N ASN A 55 9.63 10.69 8.86
CA ASN A 55 9.06 10.08 7.67
C ASN A 55 8.72 8.60 7.89
N GLN A 56 9.45 7.90 8.75
CA GLN A 56 9.11 6.54 9.16
C GLN A 56 7.75 6.50 9.87
N LYS A 57 7.47 7.44 10.78
CA LYS A 57 6.16 7.54 11.45
C LYS A 57 5.05 7.82 10.44
N LEU A 58 5.26 8.76 9.53
CA LEU A 58 4.30 9.07 8.46
C LEU A 58 4.03 7.84 7.57
N TYR A 59 5.09 7.14 7.15
CA TYR A 59 4.96 5.89 6.41
C TYR A 59 4.13 4.84 7.15
N GLN A 60 4.42 4.62 8.44
CA GLN A 60 3.71 3.64 9.26
C GLN A 60 2.22 3.98 9.40
N THR A 61 1.89 5.25 9.67
CA THR A 61 0.50 5.72 9.77
C THR A 61 -0.24 5.51 8.45
N THR A 62 0.31 5.98 7.32
CA THR A 62 -0.34 5.78 6.02
C THR A 62 -0.44 4.31 5.63
N TYR A 63 0.54 3.48 6.01
CA TYR A 63 0.48 2.04 5.74
C TYR A 63 -0.66 1.36 6.49
N ILE A 64 -0.91 1.77 7.74
CA ILE A 64 -2.06 1.28 8.53
C ILE A 64 -3.37 1.72 7.86
N GLU A 65 -3.48 2.98 7.44
CA GLU A 65 -4.66 3.49 6.72
C GLU A 65 -4.91 2.74 5.42
N LEU A 66 -3.86 2.51 4.62
CA LEU A 66 -3.94 1.73 3.39
C LEU A 66 -4.40 0.29 3.67
N SER A 67 -3.83 -0.34 4.69
CA SER A 67 -4.18 -1.72 5.06
C SER A 67 -5.64 -1.81 5.52
N LEU A 68 -6.12 -0.82 6.28
CA LEU A 68 -7.52 -0.76 6.70
C LEU A 68 -8.45 -0.62 5.50
N ALA A 69 -8.19 0.34 4.62
CA ALA A 69 -9.01 0.57 3.42
C ALA A 69 -9.03 -0.66 2.51
N GLN A 70 -7.90 -1.35 2.34
CA GLN A 70 -7.82 -2.61 1.60
C GLN A 70 -8.66 -3.71 2.27
N ASN A 71 -8.57 -3.87 3.59
CA ASN A 71 -9.33 -4.88 4.31
C ASN A 71 -10.84 -4.62 4.23
N GLU A 72 -11.27 -3.37 4.37
CA GLU A 72 -12.67 -2.97 4.21
C GLU A 72 -13.17 -3.25 2.79
N LEU A 73 -12.37 -2.90 1.78
CA LEU A 73 -12.68 -3.21 0.38
C LEU A 73 -12.83 -4.72 0.18
N PHE A 74 -11.87 -5.54 0.60
CA PHE A 74 -11.96 -6.98 0.39
C PHE A 74 -13.09 -7.64 1.20
N ALA A 75 -13.35 -7.18 2.41
CA ALA A 75 -14.51 -7.62 3.18
C ALA A 75 -15.83 -7.36 2.42
N SER A 76 -15.93 -6.21 1.74
CA SER A 76 -17.11 -5.88 0.92
C SER A 76 -17.23 -6.74 -0.35
N LEU A 77 -16.11 -7.05 -1.01
CA LEU A 77 -16.09 -7.75 -2.31
C LEU A 77 -16.25 -9.26 -2.20
N ILE A 78 -15.68 -9.87 -1.15
CA ILE A 78 -15.60 -11.34 -1.00
C ILE A 78 -16.03 -11.85 0.37
N GLY A 79 -16.33 -10.98 1.33
CA GLY A 79 -16.70 -11.39 2.68
C GLY A 79 -15.48 -11.88 3.47
N ALA A 80 -15.46 -13.17 3.80
CA ALA A 80 -14.34 -13.76 4.53
C ALA A 80 -13.08 -13.84 3.64
N VAL A 81 -12.09 -13.01 3.93
CA VAL A 81 -10.83 -12.93 3.15
C VAL A 81 -9.98 -14.18 3.41
N PRO A 82 -9.64 -14.97 2.36
CA PRO A 82 -8.75 -16.12 2.49
C PRO A 82 -7.34 -15.70 2.98
N PRO A 83 -6.69 -16.50 3.84
CA PRO A 83 -5.40 -16.15 4.45
C PRO A 83 -4.24 -16.06 3.44
N ASP A 84 -4.37 -16.74 2.30
CA ASP A 84 -3.38 -16.81 1.22
C ASP A 84 -3.79 -15.98 -0.02
N MET A 85 -4.83 -15.14 0.12
CA MET A 85 -5.28 -14.28 -0.96
C MET A 85 -4.16 -13.31 -1.38
N ARG A 86 -3.88 -13.31 -2.68
CA ARG A 86 -3.05 -12.31 -3.33
C ARG A 86 -3.93 -11.38 -4.15
N TYR A 87 -3.53 -10.12 -4.27
CA TYR A 87 -4.27 -9.15 -5.06
C TYR A 87 -3.35 -8.24 -5.87
N GLU A 88 -3.88 -7.72 -6.96
CA GLU A 88 -3.21 -6.77 -7.85
C GLU A 88 -4.22 -5.72 -8.30
N PHE A 89 -3.93 -4.45 -8.01
CA PHE A 89 -4.74 -3.31 -8.44
C PHE A 89 -4.28 -2.81 -9.82
N ASP A 90 -5.25 -2.56 -10.70
CA ASP A 90 -5.11 -1.82 -11.95
C ASP A 90 -5.95 -0.54 -11.80
N PHE A 91 -5.30 0.55 -11.37
CA PHE A 91 -5.99 1.81 -11.10
C PHE A 91 -6.48 2.51 -12.36
N ASP A 92 -5.79 2.32 -13.49
CA ASP A 92 -6.21 2.86 -14.80
C ASP A 92 -7.55 2.27 -15.23
N ARG A 93 -7.77 0.98 -14.92
CA ARG A 93 -9.02 0.27 -15.20
C ARG A 93 -10.00 0.25 -14.03
N MET A 94 -9.60 0.77 -12.87
CA MET A 94 -10.33 0.69 -11.60
C MET A 94 -10.71 -0.76 -11.24
N GLU A 95 -9.77 -1.68 -11.43
CA GLU A 95 -9.99 -3.11 -11.18
C GLU A 95 -9.05 -3.63 -10.10
N VAL A 96 -9.51 -4.64 -9.36
CA VAL A 96 -8.63 -5.48 -8.53
C VAL A 96 -8.77 -6.94 -8.93
N THR A 97 -7.64 -7.59 -9.13
CA THR A 97 -7.56 -9.01 -9.43
C THR A 97 -7.12 -9.74 -8.18
N CYS A 98 -7.96 -10.61 -7.64
CA CYS A 98 -7.68 -11.41 -6.46
C CYS A 98 -7.47 -12.89 -6.86
N THR A 99 -6.54 -13.55 -6.18
CA THR A 99 -6.08 -14.92 -6.47
C THR A 99 -5.95 -15.71 -5.17
N TRP A 100 -6.63 -16.87 -5.06
CA TRP A 100 -6.62 -17.78 -3.91
C TRP A 100 -7.04 -19.20 -4.32
#